data_AF-A0A6I9Y385-F1
#
_entry.id   AF-A0A6I9Y385-F1
#
_cell.length_a   1.000
_cell.length_b   1.000
_cell.length_c   1.000
_cell.angle_alpha   90.00
_cell.angle_beta   90.00
_cell.angle_gamma   90.00
#
_symmetry.space_group_name_H-M   'P 1'
#
loop_
_entity.id
_entity.type
_entity.pdbx_description
1 polymer ?
#
loop_
_entity_poly.entity_id
_entity_poly.type
_entity_poly.pdbx_seq_one_letter_code
_entity_poly.pdbx_strand_id
1 'polypeptide(L)'
;MFSEIRAVFSRRYLLQNTALEVFMANRTSVMFNFPDQATVKKVVYSLPRVGVGTSYGLPQARRISLATPRQLYKSSNMTQRWQRREISNFEYLMFLNTIAGRTYNDLNQYPVFPWVLTNYESEELDLTLPG
;
A
#
# COMPACT_ATOMS: atom_id res chain seq x y z
N MET A 1 20.85 -13.11 5.12
CA MET A 1 19.93 -12.69 6.20
C MET A 1 18.77 -11.80 5.73
N PHE A 2 18.72 -11.31 4.48
CA PHE A 2 17.59 -10.48 3.99
C PHE A 2 16.78 -11.09 2.83
N SER A 3 16.88 -12.40 2.57
CA SER A 3 16.20 -13.07 1.45
C SER A 3 14.68 -12.99 1.51
N GLU A 4 14.13 -12.87 2.72
CA GLU A 4 12.68 -12.89 2.94
C GLU A 4 12.00 -11.55 2.69
N ILE A 5 12.74 -10.44 2.60
CA ILE A 5 12.15 -9.11 2.39
C ILE A 5 11.69 -9.00 0.94
N ARG A 6 10.41 -8.66 0.72
CA ARG A 6 9.79 -8.56 -0.61
C ARG A 6 9.42 -7.13 -1.00
N ALA A 7 9.11 -6.27 -0.04
CA ALA A 7 8.83 -4.87 -0.29
C ALA A 7 9.16 -4.02 0.94
N VAL A 8 9.51 -2.77 0.70
CA VAL A 8 9.82 -1.77 1.71
C VAL A 8 9.14 -0.47 1.30
N PHE A 9 8.31 0.08 2.19
CA PHE A 9 7.58 1.32 1.95
C PHE A 9 7.89 2.36 3.00
N SER A 10 8.15 3.60 2.58
CA SER A 10 8.04 4.76 3.46
C SER A 10 6.61 4.92 3.94
N ARG A 11 6.45 5.24 5.22
CA ARG A 11 5.16 5.45 5.88
C ARG A 11 5.15 6.74 6.67
N ARG A 12 3.94 7.16 7.04
CA ARG A 12 3.74 8.21 8.04
C ARG A 12 3.35 7.58 9.38
N TYR A 13 3.76 8.20 10.47
CA TYR A 13 3.28 7.90 11.81
C TYR A 13 2.89 9.22 12.47
N LEU A 14 1.68 9.32 13.00
CA LEU A 14 1.11 10.58 13.48
C LEU A 14 1.28 11.74 12.46
N LEU A 15 1.03 11.42 11.19
CA LEU A 15 1.19 12.31 10.02
C LEU A 15 2.63 12.75 9.71
N GLN A 16 3.64 12.32 10.46
CA GLN A 16 5.06 12.61 10.21
C GLN A 16 5.67 11.57 9.28
N ASN A 17 6.45 11.98 8.27
CA ASN A 17 7.11 11.08 7.32
C ASN A 17 8.38 10.45 7.90
N THR A 18 8.23 9.74 9.01
CA THR A 18 9.30 9.20 9.85
C THR A 18 9.20 7.69 10.05
N ALA A 19 8.32 7.01 9.30
CA ALA A 19 8.09 5.58 9.47
C ALA A 19 8.45 4.76 8.22
N LEU A 20 8.60 3.46 8.41
CA LEU A 20 8.90 2.48 7.38
C LEU A 20 8.10 1.20 7.65
N GLU A 21 7.65 0.53 6.61
CA GLU A 21 7.03 -0.79 6.70
C GLU A 21 7.74 -1.78 5.78
N VAL A 22 8.04 -2.96 6.33
CA VAL A 22 8.74 -4.04 5.64
C VAL A 22 7.79 -5.22 5.48
N PHE A 23 7.64 -5.71 4.25
CA PHE A 23 6.79 -6.85 3.91
C PHE A 23 7.67 -8.07 3.59
N MET A 24 7.30 -9.21 4.17
CA MET A 24 8.05 -10.46 4.12
C MET A 24 7.43 -11.47 3.14
N ALA A 25 8.17 -12.51 2.77
CA ALA A 25 7.74 -13.54 1.82
C ALA A 25 6.53 -14.36 2.32
N ASN A 26 6.42 -14.55 3.64
CA ASN A 26 5.28 -15.19 4.30
C ASN A 26 4.05 -14.27 4.41
N ARG A 27 4.05 -13.10 3.73
CA ARG A 27 2.98 -12.10 3.72
C ARG A 27 2.75 -11.36 5.03
N THR A 28 3.59 -11.57 6.05
CA THR A 28 3.58 -10.70 7.23
C THR A 28 4.25 -9.37 6.93
N SER A 29 3.95 -8.37 7.74
CA SER A 29 4.59 -7.06 7.67
C SER A 29 4.90 -6.55 9.07
N VAL A 30 5.93 -5.72 9.19
CA VAL A 30 6.30 -5.03 10.43
C VAL A 30 6.55 -3.56 10.10
N MET A 31 5.95 -2.68 10.91
CA MET A 31 6.10 -1.24 10.80
C MET A 31 6.99 -0.69 11.91
N PHE A 32 7.86 0.26 11.56
CA PHE A 32 8.77 0.94 12.48
C PHE A 32 8.61 2.44 12.33
N ASN A 33 8.60 3.17 13.45
CA ASN A 33 8.75 4.63 13.46
C ASN A 33 10.16 5.00 13.90
N PHE A 34 10.69 6.09 13.35
CA PHE A 34 12.02 6.61 13.61
C PHE A 34 11.95 8.07 14.09
N PRO A 35 13.05 8.63 14.63
CA PRO A 35 13.08 10.03 15.08
C PRO A 35 12.89 11.04 13.94
N ASP A 36 13.39 10.75 12.74
CA ASP A 36 13.38 11.69 11.62
C ASP A 36 13.43 10.99 10.24
N GLN A 37 13.13 11.76 9.20
CA GLN A 37 13.14 11.28 7.81
C GLN A 37 14.56 10.91 7.33
N ALA A 38 15.61 11.55 7.86
CA ALA A 38 16.99 11.23 7.49
C ALA A 38 17.37 9.81 7.92
N THR A 39 16.88 9.38 9.07
CA THR A 39 17.03 8.03 9.62
C THR A 39 16.29 7.01 8.77
N VAL A 40 15.03 7.28 8.38
CA VAL A 40 14.29 6.43 7.43
C VAL A 40 15.09 6.22 6.15
N LYS A 41 15.65 7.31 5.58
CA LYS A 41 16.48 7.25 4.39
C LYS A 41 17.69 6.33 4.61
N LYS A 42 18.46 6.54 5.68
CA LYS A 42 19.63 5.70 6.02
C LYS A 42 19.24 4.21 6.12
N VAL A 43 18.15 3.88 6.81
CA VAL A 43 17.65 2.50 6.95
C VAL A 43 17.32 1.89 5.59
N VAL A 44 16.58 2.60 4.72
CA VAL A 44 16.27 2.10 3.36
C VAL A 44 17.54 1.85 2.54
N TYR A 45 18.58 2.66 2.70
CA TYR A 45 19.87 2.44 2.02
C TYR A 45 20.63 1.22 2.52
N SER A 46 20.40 0.80 3.77
CA SER A 46 20.95 -0.43 4.35
C SER A 46 20.14 -1.70 4.00
N LEU A 47 18.86 -1.55 3.61
CA LEU A 47 17.99 -2.67 3.24
C LEU A 47 18.20 -3.15 1.78
N PRO A 48 17.74 -4.37 1.43
CA PRO A 48 17.76 -4.86 0.05
C PRO A 48 17.05 -3.93 -0.94
N ARG A 49 17.45 -3.98 -2.21
CA ARG A 49 16.89 -3.15 -3.29
C ARG A 49 15.56 -3.73 -3.82
N VAL A 50 14.59 -3.92 -2.94
CA VAL A 50 13.30 -4.54 -3.31
C VAL A 50 12.25 -3.54 -3.79
N GLY A 51 12.47 -2.25 -3.55
CA GLY A 51 11.46 -1.22 -3.84
C GLY A 51 10.17 -1.47 -3.07
N VAL A 52 9.04 -1.27 -3.73
CA VAL A 52 7.69 -1.53 -3.19
C VAL A 52 7.12 -2.88 -3.64
N GLY A 53 8.00 -3.83 -3.97
CA GLY A 53 7.63 -5.13 -4.53
C GLY A 53 7.41 -5.10 -6.04
N THR A 54 7.02 -6.24 -6.62
CA THR A 54 6.89 -6.44 -8.07
C THR A 54 5.46 -6.22 -8.59
N SER A 55 4.46 -6.27 -7.70
CA SER A 55 3.04 -6.33 -8.08
C SER A 55 2.48 -5.05 -8.70
N TYR A 56 3.15 -3.91 -8.51
CA TYR A 56 2.65 -2.59 -8.92
C TYR A 56 3.26 -2.06 -10.23
N GLY A 57 3.99 -2.90 -10.96
CA GLY A 57 4.63 -2.49 -12.22
C GLY A 57 5.69 -1.39 -12.05
N LEU A 58 6.29 -1.31 -10.86
CA LEU A 58 7.31 -0.32 -10.51
C LEU A 58 8.70 -0.97 -10.44
N PRO A 59 9.79 -0.24 -10.75
CA PRO A 59 11.14 -0.76 -10.63
C PRO A 59 11.49 -1.12 -9.17
N GLN A 60 12.19 -2.24 -8.96
CA GLN A 60 12.73 -2.60 -7.65
C GLN A 60 13.98 -1.79 -7.32
N ALA A 61 13.77 -0.56 -6.84
CA ALA A 61 14.84 0.35 -6.47
C ALA A 61 14.53 1.04 -5.14
N ARG A 62 15.57 1.29 -4.34
CA ARG A 62 15.45 1.99 -3.03
C ARG A 62 14.80 3.37 -3.15
N ARG A 63 15.00 4.06 -4.27
CA ARG A 63 14.32 5.34 -4.57
C ARG A 63 12.79 5.19 -4.62
N ILE A 64 12.29 4.03 -5.04
CA ILE A 64 10.85 3.75 -5.11
C ILE A 64 10.28 3.50 -3.71
N SER A 65 11.04 2.85 -2.82
CA SER A 65 10.66 2.73 -1.40
C SER A 65 10.51 4.09 -0.70
N LEU A 66 11.26 5.10 -1.14
CA LEU A 66 11.21 6.48 -0.63
C LEU A 66 10.30 7.41 -1.44
N ALA A 67 9.64 6.90 -2.48
CA ALA A 67 8.81 7.72 -3.35
C ALA A 67 7.53 8.16 -2.62
N THR A 68 7.06 9.36 -2.93
CA THR A 68 5.80 9.87 -2.36
C THR A 68 4.60 9.08 -2.92
N PRO A 69 3.46 9.04 -2.21
CA PRO A 69 2.23 8.41 -2.72
C PRO A 69 1.85 8.86 -4.14
N ARG A 70 2.01 10.16 -4.43
CA ARG A 70 1.73 10.74 -5.75
C ARG A 70 2.67 10.20 -6.83
N GLN A 71 3.95 10.01 -6.52
CA GLN A 71 4.93 9.45 -7.45
C GLN A 71 4.65 7.96 -7.73
N LEU A 72 4.31 7.19 -6.68
CA LEU A 72 3.94 5.78 -6.81
C LEU A 72 2.68 5.61 -7.66
N TYR A 73 1.65 6.42 -7.41
CA TYR A 73 0.42 6.42 -8.19
C TYR A 73 0.69 6.72 -9.67
N LYS A 74 1.39 7.83 -9.96
CA LYS A 74 1.65 8.29 -11.34
C LYS A 74 2.49 7.30 -12.15
N SER A 75 3.41 6.58 -11.51
CA SER A 75 4.38 5.72 -12.19
C SER A 75 3.95 4.24 -12.25
N SER A 76 2.91 3.87 -11.51
CA SER A 76 2.37 2.50 -11.47
C SER A 76 1.49 2.22 -12.69
N ASN A 77 1.42 0.96 -13.12
CA ASN A 77 0.51 0.52 -14.17
C ASN A 77 -0.85 0.02 -13.63
N MET A 78 -1.07 0.06 -12.31
CA MET A 78 -2.22 -0.56 -11.65
C MET A 78 -3.56 0.05 -12.10
N THR A 79 -3.61 1.35 -12.40
CA THR A 79 -4.84 1.99 -12.90
C THR A 79 -5.24 1.45 -14.27
N GLN A 80 -4.27 1.25 -15.18
CA GLN A 80 -4.54 0.68 -16.50
C GLN A 80 -4.97 -0.79 -16.37
N ARG A 81 -4.32 -1.55 -15.49
CA ARG A 81 -4.70 -2.95 -15.21
C ARG A 81 -6.14 -3.05 -14.69
N TRP A 82 -6.53 -2.15 -13.78
CA TRP A 82 -7.90 -2.08 -13.27
C TRP A 82 -8.91 -1.72 -14.37
N GLN A 83 -8.63 -0.71 -15.19
CA GLN A 83 -9.48 -0.31 -16.31
C GLN A 83 -9.66 -1.44 -17.35
N ARG A 84 -8.62 -2.25 -17.56
CA ARG A 84 -8.63 -3.43 -18.43
C ARG A 84 -9.23 -4.67 -17.76
N ARG A 85 -9.71 -4.57 -16.51
CA ARG A 85 -10.25 -5.67 -15.70
C ARG A 85 -9.26 -6.81 -15.43
N GLU A 86 -7.95 -6.52 -15.48
CA GLU A 86 -6.89 -7.46 -15.12
C GLU A 86 -6.73 -7.58 -13.60
N ILE A 87 -7.28 -6.64 -12.85
CA ILE A 87 -7.41 -6.67 -11.39
C ILE A 87 -8.82 -6.20 -11.00
N SER A 88 -9.33 -6.73 -9.90
CA SER A 88 -10.66 -6.42 -9.34
C SER A 88 -10.72 -5.02 -8.70
N ASN A 89 -11.95 -4.54 -8.45
CA ASN A 89 -12.17 -3.32 -7.67
C ASN A 89 -11.53 -3.41 -6.28
N PHE A 90 -11.63 -4.56 -5.61
CA PHE A 90 -11.04 -4.78 -4.30
C PHE A 90 -9.51 -4.66 -4.34
N GLU A 91 -8.86 -5.31 -5.30
CA GLU A 91 -7.40 -5.23 -5.47
C GLU A 91 -6.92 -3.82 -5.79
N TYR A 92 -7.67 -3.09 -6.62
CA TYR A 92 -7.33 -1.71 -6.95
C TYR A 92 -7.50 -0.79 -5.73
N LEU A 93 -8.59 -0.93 -4.96
CA LEU A 93 -8.78 -0.19 -3.71
C LEU A 93 -7.71 -0.54 -2.66
N MET A 94 -7.29 -1.80 -2.57
CA MET A 94 -6.17 -2.21 -1.73
C MET A 94 -4.86 -1.54 -2.17
N PHE A 95 -4.57 -1.51 -3.48
CA PHE A 95 -3.42 -0.79 -4.01
C PHE A 95 -3.44 0.68 -3.63
N LEU A 96 -4.57 1.38 -3.82
CA LEU A 96 -4.72 2.79 -3.47
C LEU A 96 -4.48 3.04 -1.97
N ASN A 97 -5.05 2.20 -1.11
CA ASN A 97 -4.82 2.24 0.33
C ASN A 97 -3.33 2.07 0.67
N THR A 98 -2.67 1.05 0.11
CA THR A 98 -1.26 0.75 0.40
C THR A 98 -0.32 1.89 -0.04
N ILE A 99 -0.52 2.47 -1.23
CA ILE A 99 0.34 3.57 -1.68
C ILE A 99 0.04 4.89 -0.96
N ALA A 100 -1.17 5.07 -0.45
CA ALA A 100 -1.54 6.21 0.39
C ALA A 100 -0.91 6.14 1.80
N GLY A 101 -0.28 5.01 2.15
CA GLY A 101 0.36 4.78 3.44
C GLY A 101 -0.54 4.09 4.47
N ARG A 102 -1.72 3.59 4.07
CA ARG A 102 -2.60 2.82 4.94
C ARG A 102 -2.04 1.43 5.19
N THR A 103 -2.20 0.93 6.41
CA THR A 103 -1.62 -0.34 6.87
C THR A 103 -2.46 -1.00 7.97
N TYR A 104 -2.36 -2.32 8.09
CA TYR A 104 -2.92 -3.09 9.20
C TYR A 104 -2.14 -2.92 10.51
N ASN A 105 -0.90 -2.39 10.47
CA ASN A 105 -0.04 -2.23 11.64
C ASN A 105 -0.31 -0.93 12.44
N ASP A 106 -1.10 0.00 11.92
CA ASP A 106 -1.52 1.23 12.60
C ASP A 106 -3.02 1.44 12.41
N LEU A 107 -3.80 1.20 13.48
CA LEU A 107 -5.26 1.33 13.45
C LEU A 107 -5.74 2.75 13.11
N ASN A 108 -4.94 3.78 13.39
CA ASN A 108 -5.29 5.16 13.01
C ASN A 108 -5.13 5.41 11.50
N GLN A 109 -4.43 4.51 10.80
CA GLN A 109 -4.18 4.55 9.37
C GLN A 109 -4.67 3.27 8.67
N TYR A 110 -5.73 2.65 9.21
CA TYR A 110 -6.30 1.44 8.64
C TYR A 110 -6.84 1.65 7.21
N PRO A 111 -6.79 0.63 6.33
CA PRO A 111 -7.39 0.71 5.00
C PRO A 111 -8.86 1.13 5.02
N VAL A 112 -9.24 1.99 4.08
CA VAL A 112 -10.60 2.54 3.95
C VAL A 112 -11.27 1.98 2.70
N PHE A 113 -12.53 1.59 2.84
CA PHE A 113 -13.39 1.10 1.76
C PHE A 113 -14.72 1.86 1.77
N PRO A 114 -15.34 2.08 0.59
CA PRO A 114 -16.66 2.66 0.52
C PRO A 114 -17.72 1.66 0.97
N TRP A 115 -18.79 2.17 1.59
CA TRP A 115 -20.05 1.44 1.65
C TRP A 115 -20.63 1.35 0.24
N VAL A 116 -20.94 0.14 -0.20
CA VAL A 116 -21.48 -0.12 -1.55
C VAL A 116 -22.98 -0.35 -1.50
N LEU A 117 -23.44 -1.13 -0.53
CA LEU A 117 -24.85 -1.41 -0.32
C LEU A 117 -25.45 -0.38 0.63
N THR A 118 -26.72 -0.06 0.41
CA THR A 118 -27.52 0.86 1.22
C THR A 118 -28.70 0.15 1.87
N ASN A 119 -29.24 -0.88 1.21
CA ASN A 119 -30.35 -1.69 1.72
C ASN A 119 -29.83 -2.87 2.55
N TYR A 120 -30.17 -2.88 3.85
CA TYR A 120 -29.85 -3.93 4.80
C TYR A 120 -31.11 -4.49 5.49
N GLU A 121 -32.30 -4.13 5.02
CA GLU A 121 -33.58 -4.45 5.65
C GLU A 121 -34.43 -5.41 4.84
N SER A 122 -34.34 -5.37 3.49
CA SER A 122 -35.10 -6.28 2.63
C SER A 122 -34.66 -7.73 2.79
N GLU A 123 -35.62 -8.66 2.72
CA GLU A 123 -35.35 -10.10 2.77
C GLU A 123 -34.53 -10.58 1.56
N GLU A 124 -34.71 -9.93 0.40
CA GLU A 124 -33.95 -10.17 -0.82
C GLU A 124 -33.21 -8.91 -1.26
N LEU A 125 -31.98 -9.09 -1.77
CA LEU A 125 -31.13 -8.02 -2.27
C LEU A 125 -30.93 -8.16 -3.79
N ASP A 126 -31.67 -7.37 -4.57
CA ASP A 126 -31.49 -7.27 -6.02
C ASP A 126 -30.34 -6.30 -6.36
N LEU A 127 -29.25 -6.86 -6.91
CA LEU A 127 -28.04 -6.13 -7.29
C LEU A 127 -28.16 -5.36 -8.62
N THR A 128 -29.30 -5.45 -9.30
CA THR A 128 -29.56 -4.71 -10.55
C THR A 128 -30.22 -3.35 -10.31
N LEU A 129 -30.73 -3.11 -9.10
CA LEU A 129 -31.32 -1.83 -8.72
C LEU A 129 -30.23 -0.77 -8.53
N PRO A 130 -30.37 0.44 -9.12
CA PRO A 130 -29.36 1.50 -9.05
C PRO A 130 -29.30 2.25 -7.71
N GLY A 131 -29.92 1.72 -6.64
CA GLY A 131 -29.97 2.31 -5.30
C GLY A 131 -31.39 2.45 -4.78
#